data_AF-A0A8C5A9L2-F1
#
_entry.id   AF-A0A8C5A9L2-F1
#
_cell.length_a   1.000
_cell.length_b   1.000
_cell.length_c   1.000
_cell.angle_alpha   90.00
_cell.angle_beta   90.00
_cell.angle_gamma   90.00
#
_symmetry.space_group_name_H-M   'P 1'
#
loop_
_entity.id
_entity.type
_entity.pdbx_description
1 polymer ?
#
loop_
_entity_poly.entity_id
_entity_poly.type
_entity_poly.pdbx_seq_one_letter_code
_entity_poly.pdbx_strand_id
1 'polypeptide(L)'
;MEVNFTCLTTKGLDISLAALRRQDPYINNIVDVASQVALYTFNNRTNEWEKTEVEGTLFVYTRLASPRHGFTIMNRLSMENLTEPITKELDFQLQDPFLLYRNARCKYRMCFIHTRAQVHTRAHTHTHCSSTALDKHAHKTVPNV
;
A
#
# COMPACT_ATOMS: atom_id res chain seq x y z
N MET A 1 -0.52 -15.71 23.44
CA MET A 1 0.62 -15.63 22.51
C MET A 1 0.85 -14.17 22.22
N GLU A 2 1.89 -13.59 22.82
CA GLU A 2 2.32 -12.23 22.52
C GLU A 2 3.03 -12.25 21.17
N VAL A 3 2.47 -11.57 20.18
CA VAL A 3 3.08 -11.42 18.87
C VAL A 3 3.96 -10.18 18.94
N ASN A 4 5.28 -10.39 19.00
CA ASN A 4 6.26 -9.31 19.03
C ASN A 4 6.31 -8.61 17.66
N PHE A 5 5.70 -7.42 17.59
CA PHE A 5 5.84 -6.48 16.48
C PHE A 5 7.18 -5.73 16.61
N THR A 6 8.20 -6.12 15.86
CA THR A 6 9.39 -5.27 15.70
C THR A 6 9.40 -4.66 14.30
N CYS A 7 8.98 -3.39 14.17
CA CYS A 7 9.72 -2.38 13.40
C CYS A 7 9.11 -0.98 13.57
N LEU A 8 9.28 -0.40 14.76
CA LEU A 8 9.37 1.03 15.12
C LEU A 8 9.08 1.07 16.63
N THR A 9 9.97 1.66 17.41
CA THR A 9 9.69 1.92 18.83
C THR A 9 8.43 2.78 18.92
N THR A 10 7.65 2.68 20.00
CA THR A 10 6.41 3.45 20.19
C THR A 10 6.59 4.95 19.89
N LYS A 11 7.77 5.49 20.25
CA LYS A 11 8.19 6.87 19.95
C LYS A 11 8.36 7.19 18.46
N GLY A 12 8.84 6.24 17.65
CA GLY A 12 9.01 6.42 16.20
C GLY A 12 7.68 6.48 15.46
N LEU A 13 6.66 5.78 15.97
CA LEU A 13 5.30 5.87 15.44
C LEU A 13 4.64 7.20 15.79
N ASP A 14 4.90 7.77 16.97
CA ASP A 14 4.37 9.09 17.36
C ASP A 14 4.88 10.21 16.43
N ILE A 15 6.18 10.20 16.11
CA ILE A 15 6.79 11.15 15.18
C ILE A 15 6.18 10.99 13.78
N SER A 16 6.05 9.75 13.32
CA SER A 16 5.46 9.44 12.02
C SER A 16 4.00 9.89 11.95
N LEU A 17 3.19 9.61 12.99
CA LEU A 17 1.80 10.04 13.08
C LEU A 17 1.67 11.57 13.07
N ALA A 18 2.54 12.27 13.80
CA ALA A 18 2.57 13.73 13.78
C ALA A 18 2.90 14.28 12.39
N ALA A 19 3.85 13.67 11.67
CA ALA A 19 4.18 14.05 10.30
C ALA A 19 3.01 13.80 9.34
N LEU A 20 2.34 12.64 9.44
CA LEU A 20 1.16 12.31 8.64
C LEU A 20 0.01 13.29 8.91
N ARG A 21 -0.23 13.65 10.18
CA ARG A 21 -1.29 14.61 10.56
C ARG A 21 -1.02 16.04 10.07
N ARG A 22 0.24 16.44 9.87
CA ARG A 22 0.56 17.72 9.23
C ARG A 22 0.08 17.78 7.78
N GLN A 23 0.07 16.63 7.09
CA GLN A 23 -0.44 16.52 5.72
C GLN A 23 -1.96 16.32 5.67
N ASP A 24 -2.51 15.51 6.58
CA ASP A 24 -3.94 15.26 6.71
C ASP A 24 -4.38 15.25 8.19
N PRO A 25 -4.99 16.34 8.70
CA PRO A 25 -5.44 16.45 10.09
C PRO A 25 -6.48 15.41 10.51
N TYR A 26 -7.17 14.76 9.56
CA TYR A 26 -8.18 13.74 9.87
C TYR A 26 -7.58 12.37 10.19
N ILE A 27 -6.27 12.17 10.00
CA ILE A 27 -5.61 10.91 10.35
C ILE A 27 -5.71 10.67 11.87
N ASN A 28 -6.38 9.58 12.22
CA ASN A 28 -6.64 9.20 13.60
C ASN A 28 -5.48 8.38 14.16
N ASN A 29 -5.24 7.19 13.63
CA ASN A 29 -4.20 6.27 14.13
C ASN A 29 -3.51 5.52 12.97
N ILE A 30 -2.22 5.23 13.12
CA ILE A 30 -1.51 4.26 12.28
C ILE A 30 -1.94 2.85 12.71
N VAL A 31 -2.28 2.02 11.73
CA VAL A 31 -2.75 0.63 11.91
C VAL A 31 -1.64 -0.35 11.59
N ASP A 32 -0.84 -0.07 10.56
CA ASP A 32 0.21 -0.97 10.10
C ASP A 32 1.33 -0.21 9.39
N VAL A 33 2.53 -0.79 9.35
CA VAL A 33 3.72 -0.20 8.75
C VAL A 33 4.54 -1.25 8.01
N ALA A 34 4.95 -0.94 6.78
CA ALA A 34 6.01 -1.67 6.09
C ALA A 34 7.20 -0.74 5.84
N SER A 35 8.33 -1.05 6.46
CA SER A 35 9.50 -0.15 6.54
C SER A 35 10.26 0.02 5.24
N GLN A 36 10.10 -0.89 4.29
CA GLN A 36 10.75 -0.78 2.99
C GLN A 36 9.84 -1.37 1.92
N VAL A 37 9.28 -0.48 1.11
CA VAL A 37 8.45 -0.82 -0.06
C VAL A 37 8.94 -0.11 -1.30
N ALA A 38 8.77 -0.74 -2.46
CA ALA A 38 8.98 -0.13 -3.78
C ALA A 38 7.69 -0.24 -4.60
N LEU A 39 7.27 0.86 -5.23
CA LEU A 39 6.06 0.92 -6.03
C LEU A 39 6.36 0.69 -7.51
N TYR A 40 5.50 -0.11 -8.14
CA TYR A 40 5.46 -0.37 -9.57
C TYR A 40 4.10 0.04 -10.14
N THR A 41 4.10 0.46 -11.40
CA THR A 41 2.88 0.71 -12.17
C THR A 41 2.85 -0.22 -13.38
N PHE A 42 1.67 -0.70 -13.76
CA PHE A 42 1.52 -1.49 -14.97
C PHE A 42 1.39 -0.58 -16.20
N ASN A 43 2.21 -0.80 -17.21
CA ASN A 43 2.11 -0.10 -18.49
C ASN A 43 1.32 -0.97 -19.49
N ASN A 44 0.09 -0.55 -19.79
CA ASN A 44 -0.79 -1.28 -20.73
C ASN A 44 -0.28 -1.32 -22.18
N ARG A 45 0.66 -0.43 -22.55
CA ARG A 45 1.20 -0.38 -23.92
C ARG A 45 2.27 -1.45 -24.14
N THR A 46 3.16 -1.62 -23.17
CA THR A 46 4.23 -2.62 -23.20
C THR A 46 3.81 -3.95 -22.56
N ASN A 47 2.72 -3.95 -21.78
CA ASN A 47 2.26 -5.07 -20.94
C ASN A 47 3.29 -5.48 -19.88
N GLU A 48 4.04 -4.51 -19.36
CA GLU A 48 5.10 -4.75 -18.39
C GLU A 48 4.89 -3.92 -17.11
N TRP A 49 5.48 -4.40 -16.02
CA TRP A 49 5.56 -3.65 -14.76
C TRP A 49 6.77 -2.72 -14.80
N GLU A 50 6.54 -1.44 -14.58
CA GLU A 50 7.58 -0.41 -14.56
C GLU A 50 7.81 0.03 -13.11
N LYS A 51 9.07 0.01 -12.67
CA LYS A 51 9.46 0.56 -11.37
C LYS A 51 9.21 2.07 -11.39
N THR A 52 8.59 2.59 -10.35
CA THR A 52 8.41 4.04 -10.16
C THR A 52 9.50 4.62 -9.26
N GLU A 53 9.59 5.94 -9.21
CA GLU A 53 10.48 6.68 -8.29
C GLU A 53 9.93 6.77 -6.85
N VAL A 54 8.96 5.93 -6.50
CA VAL A 54 8.37 5.89 -5.15
C VAL A 54 8.88 4.66 -4.40
N GLU A 55 9.81 4.90 -3.47
CA GLU A 55 10.40 3.90 -2.59
C GLU A 55 10.54 4.46 -1.17
N GLY A 56 10.08 3.71 -0.16
CA GLY A 56 10.12 4.21 1.22
C GLY A 56 9.31 3.41 2.23
N THR A 57 8.66 4.11 3.16
CA THR A 57 7.86 3.48 4.23
C THR A 57 6.39 3.56 3.88
N LEU A 58 5.69 2.43 3.89
CA LEU A 58 4.24 2.38 3.79
C LEU A 58 3.61 2.47 5.17
N PHE A 59 2.65 3.38 5.35
CA PHE A 59 1.80 3.50 6.53
C PHE A 59 0.35 3.26 6.16
N VAL A 60 -0.30 2.33 6.84
CA VAL A 60 -1.76 2.16 6.80
C VAL A 60 -2.34 2.89 8.00
N TYR A 61 -3.43 3.63 7.82
CA TYR A 61 -4.02 4.44 8.88
C TYR A 61 -5.55 4.49 8.82
N THR A 62 -6.14 4.85 9.95
CA THR A 62 -7.55 5.23 10.07
C THR A 62 -7.72 6.75 10.00
N ARG A 63 -8.89 7.21 9.55
CA ARG A 63 -9.27 8.62 9.48
C ARG A 63 -10.59 8.87 10.20
N LEU A 64 -10.75 10.08 10.75
CA LEU A 64 -11.99 10.54 11.38
C LEU A 64 -13.07 10.92 10.36
N ALA A 65 -12.65 11.30 9.15
CA ALA A 65 -13.52 11.61 8.02
C ALA A 65 -13.48 10.49 6.96
N SER A 66 -14.52 10.42 6.13
CA SER A 66 -14.53 9.52 4.97
C SER A 66 -13.49 9.96 3.92
N PRO A 67 -12.84 9.01 3.22
CA PRO A 67 -12.78 7.58 3.51
C PRO A 67 -12.08 7.29 4.85
N ARG A 68 -12.64 6.37 5.65
CA ARG A 68 -12.19 6.08 7.03
C ARG A 68 -10.86 5.36 7.12
N HIS A 69 -10.32 4.88 6.00
CA HIS A 69 -9.04 4.20 5.91
C HIS A 69 -8.26 4.74 4.71
N GLY A 70 -6.95 4.70 4.82
CA GLY A 70 -6.04 5.07 3.74
C GLY A 70 -4.66 4.48 3.99
N PHE A 71 -3.83 4.53 2.96
CA PHE A 71 -2.41 4.30 3.14
C PHE A 71 -1.59 5.35 2.41
N THR A 72 -0.37 5.53 2.86
CA THR A 72 0.61 6.39 2.19
C THR A 72 1.95 5.67 2.11
N ILE A 73 2.68 5.88 1.01
CA ILE A 73 4.09 5.58 0.93
C ILE A 73 4.82 6.90 1.09
N MET A 74 5.45 7.09 2.25
CA MET A 74 6.36 8.21 2.47
C MET A 74 7.63 7.94 1.68
N ASN A 75 7.80 8.68 0.59
CA ASN A 75 8.90 8.51 -0.34
C ASN A 75 10.21 8.98 0.31
N ARG A 76 11.27 8.21 0.14
CA ARG A 76 12.62 8.55 0.61
C ARG A 76 13.49 9.12 -0.50
N LEU A 77 13.10 8.94 -1.76
CA LEU A 77 13.82 9.43 -2.93
C LEU A 77 13.45 10.88 -3.29
N SER A 78 12.24 11.30 -2.94
CA SER A 78 11.75 12.66 -3.19
C SER A 78 10.68 13.07 -2.17
N MET A 79 10.21 14.32 -2.26
CA MET A 79 9.11 14.83 -1.43
C MET A 79 7.72 14.38 -1.95
N GLU A 80 7.66 13.66 -3.07
CA GLU A 80 6.42 13.21 -3.69
C GLU A 80 5.98 11.86 -3.08
N ASN A 81 5.15 11.96 -2.05
CA ASN A 81 4.54 10.80 -1.41
C ASN A 81 3.39 10.24 -2.25
N LEU A 82 3.22 8.92 -2.23
CA LEU A 82 1.99 8.33 -2.74
C LEU A 82 0.96 8.25 -1.62
N THR A 83 -0.25 8.78 -1.83
CA THR A 83 -1.38 8.54 -0.93
C THR A 83 -2.55 7.93 -1.70
N GLU A 84 -3.12 6.86 -1.18
CA GLU A 84 -4.29 6.20 -1.76
C GLU A 84 -5.37 6.01 -0.68
N PRO A 85 -6.60 6.51 -0.93
CA PRO A 85 -7.73 6.25 -0.05
C PRO A 85 -8.17 4.79 -0.16
N ILE A 86 -8.47 4.14 0.96
CA ILE A 86 -9.05 2.79 0.96
C ILE A 86 -10.57 2.94 0.89
N THR A 87 -11.10 2.82 -0.32
CA THR A 87 -12.53 2.86 -0.63
C THR A 87 -13.02 1.49 -1.10
N LYS A 88 -14.33 1.35 -1.39
CA LYS A 88 -14.91 0.09 -1.88
C LYS A 88 -14.47 -0.24 -3.31
N GLU A 89 -14.00 0.75 -4.04
CA GLU A 89 -13.51 0.65 -5.42
C GLU A 89 -12.02 0.27 -5.48
N LEU A 90 -11.34 0.20 -4.32
CA LEU A 90 -9.96 -0.22 -4.23
C LEU A 90 -9.90 -1.73 -4.05
N ASP A 91 -9.61 -2.43 -5.13
CA ASP A 91 -9.43 -3.89 -5.11
C ASP A 91 -7.98 -4.24 -4.77
N PHE A 92 -7.78 -5.18 -3.83
CA PHE A 92 -6.47 -5.66 -3.41
C PHE A 92 -6.31 -7.16 -3.67
N GLN A 93 -5.07 -7.55 -3.99
CA GLN A 93 -4.65 -8.94 -4.01
C GLN A 93 -3.23 -9.05 -3.45
N LEU A 94 -3.06 -9.94 -2.48
CA LEU A 94 -1.74 -10.27 -1.96
C LEU A 94 -1.18 -11.48 -2.72
N GLN A 95 -0.01 -11.30 -3.30
CA GLN A 95 0.79 -12.36 -3.89
C GLN A 95 2.20 -12.21 -3.32
N ASP A 96 2.44 -12.79 -2.15
CA ASP A 96 3.69 -12.62 -1.40
C ASP A 96 4.93 -12.75 -2.31
N PRO A 97 5.88 -11.79 -2.25
CA PRO A 97 5.96 -10.61 -1.36
C PRO A 97 5.31 -9.32 -1.92
N PHE A 98 4.42 -9.42 -2.90
CA PHE A 98 3.78 -8.30 -3.60
C PHE A 98 2.35 -8.04 -3.13
N LEU A 99 2.03 -6.77 -2.86
CA LEU A 99 0.66 -6.28 -2.73
C LEU A 99 0.23 -5.62 -4.04
N LEU A 100 -0.68 -6.25 -4.77
CA LEU A 100 -1.28 -5.71 -5.98
C LEU A 100 -2.57 -4.99 -5.64
N TYR A 101 -2.83 -3.88 -6.30
CA TYR A 101 -4.12 -3.20 -6.19
C TYR A 101 -4.49 -2.44 -7.45
N ARG A 102 -5.78 -2.25 -7.64
CA ARG A 102 -6.34 -1.36 -8.65
C ARG A 102 -7.04 -0.20 -7.96
N ASN A 103 -6.55 1.01 -8.15
CA ASN A 103 -7.15 2.19 -7.51
C ASN A 103 -8.43 2.65 -8.21
N ALA A 104 -9.17 3.56 -7.57
CA ALA A 104 -10.40 4.15 -8.11
C ALA A 104 -10.21 4.88 -9.45
N ARG A 105 -8.96 5.13 -9.88
CA ARG A 105 -8.61 5.68 -11.20
C ARG A 105 -8.33 4.59 -12.24
N CYS A 106 -8.70 3.34 -11.95
CA CYS A 106 -8.46 2.16 -12.77
C CYS A 106 -6.98 1.88 -13.08
N LYS A 107 -6.03 2.36 -12.26
CA LYS A 107 -4.60 2.09 -12.45
C LYS A 107 -4.18 0.88 -11.62
N TYR A 108 -3.54 -0.09 -12.28
CA TYR A 108 -2.91 -1.23 -11.62
C TYR A 108 -1.55 -0.85 -11.06
N ARG A 109 -1.35 -1.20 -9.80
CA ARG A 109 -0.12 -0.93 -9.07
C ARG A 109 0.27 -2.14 -8.24
N MET A 110 1.56 -2.21 -7.97
CA MET A 110 2.14 -3.29 -7.19
C MET A 110 3.16 -2.70 -6.23
N CYS A 111 3.03 -3.03 -4.95
CA CYS A 111 4.01 -2.71 -3.93
C CYS A 111 4.81 -3.98 -3.62
N PHE A 112 6.11 -3.94 -3.86
CA PHE A 112 7.03 -4.96 -3.36
C PHE A 112 7.37 -4.65 -1.90
N ILE A 113 7.15 -5.60 -0.99
CA ILE A 113 7.41 -5.43 0.44
C ILE A 113 8.69 -6.20 0.80
N HIS A 114 9.77 -5.48 1.10
CA HIS A 114 11.07 -6.10 1.42
C HIS A 114 11.09 -6.77 2.80
N THR A 115 10.32 -6.25 3.75
CA THR A 115 10.33 -6.75 5.13
C THR A 115 9.38 -7.93 5.30
N ARG A 116 9.92 -9.10 5.67
CA ARG A 116 9.17 -10.34 6.00
C ARG A 116 8.21 -10.22 7.20
N ALA A 117 8.24 -9.11 7.93
CA ALA A 117 7.25 -8.83 8.97
C ALA A 117 5.95 -8.42 8.27
N GLN A 118 5.08 -9.40 8.08
CA GLN A 118 3.82 -9.25 7.36
C GLN A 118 3.04 -8.06 7.89
N VAL A 119 2.71 -7.14 6.99
CA VAL A 119 1.56 -6.24 7.13
C VAL A 119 0.39 -7.14 7.50
N HIS A 120 0.03 -7.20 8.78
CA HIS A 120 -1.13 -7.93 9.30
C HIS A 120 -2.40 -7.15 8.96
N THR A 121 -2.50 -6.66 7.72
CA THR A 121 -3.79 -6.25 7.21
C THR A 121 -4.55 -7.54 6.96
N ARG A 122 -5.45 -7.87 7.91
CA ARG A 122 -6.61 -8.73 7.69
C ARG A 122 -7.37 -8.19 6.48
N ALA A 123 -6.90 -8.48 5.28
CA ALA A 123 -7.65 -8.33 4.05
C ALA A 123 -8.60 -9.52 3.92
N HIS A 124 -9.40 -9.78 4.95
CA HIS A 124 -10.57 -10.62 4.85
C HIS A 124 -11.77 -9.68 4.87
N THR A 125 -12.31 -9.39 3.69
CA THR A 125 -13.70 -9.77 3.37
C THR A 125 -14.04 -9.42 1.92
N HIS A 126 -14.34 -10.49 1.17
CA HIS A 126 -15.19 -10.59 -0.01
C HIS A 126 -14.80 -9.86 -1.30
N THR A 127 -13.99 -10.61 -2.05
CA THR A 127 -13.97 -10.69 -3.51
C THR A 127 -15.39 -10.76 -4.09
N HIS A 128 -15.74 -9.78 -4.91
CA HIS A 128 -16.43 -10.07 -6.17
C HIS A 128 -15.82 -9.17 -7.25
N CYS A 129 -14.56 -9.44 -7.57
CA CYS A 129 -13.89 -8.81 -8.70
C CYS A 129 -14.54 -9.36 -9.97
N SER A 130 -15.29 -8.51 -10.68
CA SER A 130 -15.72 -8.77 -12.04
C SER A 130 -14.47 -8.82 -12.91
N SER A 131 -13.87 -10.01 -13.05
CA SER A 131 -12.60 -10.20 -13.74
C SER A 131 -12.70 -9.71 -15.18
N THR A 132 -12.08 -8.59 -15.48
CA THR A 132 -11.82 -8.19 -16.86
C THR A 132 -10.57 -8.90 -17.35
N ALA A 133 -10.46 -9.19 -18.65
CA ALA A 133 -9.30 -9.89 -19.21
C ALA A 133 -7.95 -9.18 -18.91
N LEU A 134 -8.01 -7.88 -18.62
CA LEU A 134 -6.88 -7.05 -18.20
C LEU A 134 -6.36 -7.41 -16.80
N ASP A 135 -7.24 -7.77 -15.85
CA ASP A 135 -6.85 -8.22 -14.51
C ASP A 135 -5.99 -9.48 -14.61
N LYS A 136 -6.42 -10.47 -15.42
CA LYS A 136 -5.69 -11.73 -15.60
C LYS A 136 -4.30 -11.55 -16.23
N HIS A 137 -4.09 -10.51 -17.04
CA HIS A 137 -2.80 -10.27 -17.69
C HIS A 137 -1.78 -9.62 -16.76
N ALA A 138 -2.16 -8.57 -16.02
CA ALA A 138 -1.28 -7.93 -15.05
C ALA A 138 -0.78 -8.90 -13.97
N HIS A 139 -1.62 -9.89 -13.60
CA HIS A 139 -1.23 -10.96 -12.68
C HIS A 139 -0.20 -11.94 -13.25
N LYS A 140 -0.26 -12.28 -14.55
CA LYS A 140 0.67 -13.23 -15.17
C LYS A 140 2.07 -12.66 -15.38
N THR A 141 2.19 -11.34 -15.42
CA THR A 141 3.44 -10.63 -15.72
C THR A 141 4.17 -10.14 -14.47
N VAL A 142 3.68 -10.47 -13.27
CA VAL A 142 4.37 -10.15 -12.02
C VAL A 142 5.83 -10.65 -12.09
N PRO A 143 6.83 -9.79 -11.88
CA PRO A 143 8.23 -10.20 -11.97
C PRO A 143 8.56 -11.29 -10.94
N ASN A 144 9.35 -12.28 -11.35
CA ASN A 144 10.02 -13.18 -10.41
C ASN A 144 11.21 -12.43 -9.80
N VAL A 145 11.08 -11.97 -8.56
CA VAL A 145 12.14 -11.26 -7.80
C VAL A 145 12.66 -12.15 -6.70
#